data_AF-A0A2S9F6A5-F1
#
_entry.id   AF-A0A2S9F6A5-F1
#
_cell.length_a   1.000
_cell.length_b   1.000
_cell.length_c   1.000
_cell.angle_alpha   90.00
_cell.angle_beta   90.00
_cell.angle_gamma   90.00
#
_symmetry.space_group_name_H-M   'P 1'
#
loop_
_entity.id
_entity.type
_entity.pdbx_description
1 polymer ?
#
loop_
_entity_poly.entity_id
_entity_poly.type
_entity_poly.pdbx_seq_one_letter_code
_entity_poly.pdbx_strand_id
1 'polypeptide(L)'
;MGGIARWWRQPDHYDWLSSYLHARGFTRPAQILMACIATSGTLVPINALWGPASTNQLALIVLGVVAGVAGIAYAVLWLTRWPSRSQSIGFALTIAGSIGLGSWTAADPTVGLMSCAALAVSGGYLAFFHTAKLVTANLAIA
;
A
#
# COMPACT_ATOMS: atom_id res chain seq x y z
N MET A 1 28.09 6.40 -12.84
CA MET A 1 27.39 5.31 -12.10
C MET A 1 27.18 5.58 -10.60
N GLY A 2 27.53 6.75 -10.04
CA GLY A 2 27.34 7.04 -8.60
C GLY A 2 25.91 7.39 -8.15
N GLY A 3 25.00 7.67 -9.08
CA GLY A 3 23.64 8.13 -8.75
C GLY A 3 22.79 7.08 -8.03
N ILE A 4 22.77 5.84 -8.54
CA ILE A 4 22.00 4.72 -7.95
C ILE A 4 22.57 4.36 -6.57
N ALA A 5 23.89 4.27 -6.45
CA ALA A 5 24.54 3.99 -5.17
C ALA A 5 24.26 5.06 -4.11
N ARG A 6 24.18 6.33 -4.52
CA ARG A 6 23.80 7.44 -3.64
C ARG A 6 22.33 7.33 -3.23
N TRP A 7 21.42 7.14 -4.19
CA TRP A 7 19.98 6.95 -3.93
C TRP A 7 19.72 5.78 -2.96
N TRP A 8 20.40 4.64 -3.16
CA TRP A 8 20.29 3.47 -2.30
C TRP A 8 20.72 3.70 -0.83
N ARG A 9 21.64 4.64 -0.61
CA ARG A 9 22.17 4.99 0.72
C ARG A 9 21.42 6.15 1.38
N GLN A 10 20.45 6.78 0.71
CA GLN A 10 19.72 7.89 1.29
C GLN A 10 18.93 7.41 2.52
N PRO A 11 18.97 8.18 3.63
CA PRO A 11 18.14 7.90 4.79
C PRO A 11 16.66 8.09 4.45
N ASP A 12 15.83 7.61 5.35
CA ASP A 12 14.38 7.72 5.28
C ASP A 12 13.95 9.18 5.51
N HIS A 13 12.87 9.62 4.84
CA HIS A 13 12.39 11.00 4.86
C HIS A 13 11.13 11.19 5.71
N TYR A 14 10.71 10.14 6.44
CA TYR A 14 9.42 10.06 7.11
C TYR A 14 9.22 11.19 8.11
N ASP A 15 10.18 11.41 9.00
CA ASP A 15 10.07 12.42 10.05
C ASP A 15 10.07 13.84 9.47
N TRP A 16 10.88 14.08 8.44
CA TRP A 16 10.95 15.37 7.76
C TRP A 16 9.62 15.69 7.06
N LEU A 17 9.10 14.77 6.25
CA LEU A 17 7.86 15.00 5.50
C LEU A 17 6.64 15.08 6.43
N SER A 18 6.60 14.25 7.47
CA SER A 18 5.54 14.31 8.50
C SER A 18 5.55 15.64 9.23
N SER A 19 6.73 16.12 9.65
CA SER A 19 6.89 17.43 10.30
C SER A 19 6.54 18.57 9.35
N TYR A 20 6.89 18.45 8.05
CA TYR A 20 6.55 19.44 7.04
C TYR A 20 5.03 19.55 6.84
N LEU A 21 4.33 18.42 6.68
CA LEU A 21 2.87 18.40 6.56
C LEU A 21 2.21 18.99 7.80
N HIS A 22 2.76 18.73 8.99
CA HIS A 22 2.28 19.34 10.23
C HIS A 22 2.49 20.85 10.26
N ALA A 23 3.69 21.33 9.96
CA ALA A 23 4.01 22.76 9.93
C ALA A 23 3.21 23.54 8.87
N ARG A 24 2.79 22.87 7.79
CA ARG A 24 1.98 23.46 6.72
C ARG A 24 0.47 23.28 6.90
N GLY A 25 0.01 22.66 7.99
CA GLY A 25 -1.42 22.44 8.25
C GLY A 25 -2.07 21.36 7.38
N PHE A 26 -1.28 20.52 6.69
CA PHE A 26 -1.76 19.46 5.81
C PHE A 26 -1.95 18.10 6.50
N THR A 27 -1.73 18.00 7.82
CA THR A 27 -1.89 16.73 8.56
C THR A 27 -3.28 16.12 8.35
N ARG A 28 -4.36 16.88 8.57
CA ARG A 28 -5.72 16.31 8.50
C ARG A 28 -6.15 15.93 7.08
N PRO A 29 -5.93 16.77 6.04
CA PRO A 29 -6.16 16.35 4.66
C PRO A 29 -5.38 15.08 4.28
N ALA A 30 -4.10 14.99 4.66
CA ALA A 30 -3.29 13.80 4.39
C ALA A 30 -3.86 12.56 5.11
N GLN A 31 -4.24 12.67 6.39
CA GLN A 31 -4.89 11.57 7.12
C GLN A 31 -6.17 11.08 6.43
N ILE A 32 -7.01 12.00 5.96
CA ILE A 32 -8.26 11.64 5.24
C ILE A 32 -7.92 10.94 3.93
N LEU A 33 -6.99 11.47 3.14
CA LEU A 33 -6.55 10.83 1.90
C LEU A 33 -6.03 9.41 2.15
N MET A 34 -5.16 9.24 3.14
CA MET A 34 -4.60 7.94 3.47
C MET A 34 -5.65 6.97 4.02
N ALA A 35 -6.64 7.47 4.77
CA ALA A 35 -7.76 6.67 5.23
C ALA A 35 -8.67 6.23 4.06
N CYS A 36 -8.90 7.10 3.07
CA CYS A 36 -9.61 6.74 1.84
C CYS A 36 -8.87 5.63 1.07
N ILE A 37 -7.55 5.77 0.90
CA ILE A 37 -6.70 4.75 0.28
C ILE A 37 -6.79 3.43 1.07
N ALA A 38 -6.66 3.48 2.40
CA ALA A 38 -6.75 2.28 3.25
C ALA A 38 -8.12 1.59 3.14
N THR A 39 -9.21 2.37 3.14
CA THR A 39 -10.58 1.86 3.05
C THR A 39 -10.86 1.19 1.70
N SER A 40 -10.16 1.59 0.64
CA SER A 40 -10.26 0.90 -0.67
C SER A 40 -9.90 -0.59 -0.59
N GLY A 41 -9.13 -1.02 0.41
CA GLY A 41 -8.86 -2.43 0.68
C GLY A 41 -10.12 -3.27 0.92
N THR A 42 -11.23 -2.65 1.33
CA THR A 42 -12.53 -3.34 1.47
C THR A 42 -13.13 -3.76 0.12
N LEU A 43 -12.70 -3.17 -0.99
CA LEU A 43 -13.12 -3.57 -2.33
C LEU A 43 -12.56 -4.95 -2.72
N VAL A 44 -11.47 -5.41 -2.10
CA VAL A 44 -10.86 -6.71 -2.39
C VAL A 44 -11.79 -7.88 -2.02
N PRO A 45 -12.30 -8.00 -0.76
CA PRO A 45 -13.25 -9.06 -0.42
C PRO A 45 -14.58 -8.91 -1.16
N ILE A 46 -15.02 -7.68 -1.44
CA ILE A 46 -16.21 -7.41 -2.27
C ILE A 46 -16.01 -8.05 -3.66
N ASN A 47 -14.87 -7.80 -4.30
CA ASN A 47 -14.51 -8.42 -5.57
C ASN A 47 -14.36 -9.95 -5.46
N ALA A 48 -13.82 -10.47 -4.36
CA ALA A 48 -13.72 -11.93 -4.19
C ALA A 48 -15.10 -12.61 -4.10
N LEU A 49 -16.10 -11.95 -3.51
CA LEU A 49 -17.44 -12.53 -3.32
C LEU A 49 -18.36 -12.35 -4.53
N TRP A 50 -18.28 -11.21 -5.21
CA TRP A 50 -19.19 -10.85 -6.31
C TRP A 50 -18.50 -10.76 -7.68
N GLY A 51 -17.18 -10.95 -7.73
CA GLY A 51 -16.42 -10.93 -8.96
C GLY A 51 -16.47 -12.25 -9.75
N PRO A 52 -15.81 -12.28 -10.92
CA PRO A 52 -15.75 -13.47 -11.76
C PRO A 52 -15.14 -14.68 -11.04
N ALA A 53 -15.53 -15.88 -11.47
CA ALA A 53 -15.02 -17.12 -10.92
C ALA A 53 -13.49 -17.18 -11.01
N SER A 54 -12.85 -17.56 -9.91
CA SER A 54 -11.40 -17.69 -9.82
C SER A 54 -10.97 -19.15 -9.75
N THR A 55 -9.71 -19.39 -10.12
CA THR A 55 -9.10 -20.72 -10.03
C THR A 55 -9.03 -21.23 -8.59
N ASN A 56 -8.98 -20.34 -7.59
CA ASN A 56 -8.98 -20.69 -6.17
C ASN A 56 -9.82 -19.70 -5.34
N GLN A 57 -11.13 -19.93 -5.34
CA GLN A 57 -12.11 -19.05 -4.70
C GLN A 57 -11.91 -18.91 -3.18
N LEU A 58 -11.55 -20.00 -2.50
CA LEU A 58 -11.32 -19.96 -1.06
C LEU A 58 -10.11 -19.09 -0.71
N ALA A 59 -9.00 -19.24 -1.46
CA ALA A 59 -7.81 -18.41 -1.26
C ALA A 59 -8.11 -16.93 -1.51
N LEU A 60 -8.87 -16.60 -2.55
CA LEU A 60 -9.30 -15.23 -2.82
C LEU A 60 -10.15 -14.63 -1.71
N ILE A 61 -11.11 -15.39 -1.16
CA ILE A 61 -11.96 -14.92 -0.07
C ILE A 61 -11.13 -14.68 1.19
N VAL A 62 -10.26 -15.62 1.57
CA VAL A 62 -9.39 -15.48 2.75
C VAL A 62 -8.48 -14.27 2.60
N LEU A 63 -7.80 -14.14 1.46
CA LEU A 63 -6.92 -13.00 1.18
C LEU A 63 -7.69 -11.68 1.20
N GLY A 64 -8.87 -11.66 0.57
CA GLY A 64 -9.74 -10.49 0.52
C GLY A 64 -10.18 -10.06 1.91
N VAL A 65 -10.64 -11.00 2.76
CA VAL A 65 -11.05 -10.67 4.14
C VAL A 65 -9.88 -10.10 4.92
N VAL A 66 -8.69 -10.70 4.83
CA VAL A 66 -7.48 -10.21 5.49
C VAL A 66 -7.14 -8.79 5.01
N ALA A 67 -7.15 -8.55 3.70
CA ALA A 67 -6.89 -7.23 3.12
C ALA A 67 -7.93 -6.19 3.55
N GLY A 68 -9.22 -6.56 3.57
CA GLY A 68 -10.31 -5.68 4.00
C GLY A 68 -10.22 -5.30 5.48
N VAL A 69 -9.96 -6.27 6.36
CA VAL A 69 -9.77 -6.02 7.79
C VAL A 69 -8.55 -5.13 8.03
N ALA A 70 -7.43 -5.41 7.36
CA ALA A 70 -6.23 -4.59 7.46
C ALA A 70 -6.49 -3.16 6.94
N GLY A 71 -7.20 -3.01 5.82
CA GLY A 71 -7.59 -1.73 5.25
C GLY A 71 -8.42 -0.89 6.22
N ILE A 72 -9.43 -1.49 6.88
CA ILE A 72 -10.22 -0.83 7.92
C ILE A 72 -9.35 -0.46 9.12
N ALA A 73 -8.49 -1.36 9.60
CA ALA A 73 -7.60 -1.08 10.73
C ALA A 73 -6.66 0.10 10.45
N TYR A 74 -6.08 0.17 9.25
CA TYR A 74 -5.26 1.31 8.84
C TYR A 74 -6.07 2.58 8.61
N ALA A 75 -7.29 2.49 8.10
CA ALA A 75 -8.18 3.65 7.99
C ALA A 75 -8.46 4.26 9.36
N VAL A 76 -8.80 3.42 10.35
CA VAL A 76 -8.99 3.84 11.74
C VAL A 76 -7.69 4.43 12.30
N LEU A 77 -6.54 3.81 12.05
CA LEU A 77 -5.25 4.34 12.48
C LEU A 77 -5.01 5.75 11.96
N TRP A 78 -5.18 5.97 10.64
CA TRP A 78 -4.98 7.27 9.99
C TRP A 78 -5.97 8.32 10.49
N LEU A 79 -7.23 7.95 10.71
CA LEU A 79 -8.26 8.90 11.18
C LEU A 79 -8.08 9.30 12.65
N THR A 80 -7.47 8.43 13.46
CA THR A 80 -7.28 8.65 14.91
C THR A 80 -5.95 9.34 15.21
N ARG A 81 -4.88 9.04 14.48
CA ARG A 81 -3.55 9.61 14.71
C ARG A 81 -2.66 9.59 13.48
N TRP A 82 -1.55 10.30 13.55
CA TRP A 82 -0.46 10.08 12.61
C TRP A 82 0.22 8.75 12.96
N PRO A 83 0.42 7.83 11.99
CA PRO A 83 1.08 6.55 12.25
C PRO A 83 2.49 6.73 12.81
N SER A 84 3.05 5.69 13.42
CA SER A 84 4.49 5.61 13.60
C SER A 84 5.19 5.23 12.29
N ARG A 85 6.51 5.44 12.21
CA ARG A 85 7.31 5.03 11.06
C ARG A 85 7.15 3.55 10.71
N SER A 86 7.13 2.65 11.71
CA SER A 86 6.94 1.21 11.48
C SER A 86 5.53 0.88 10.98
N GLN A 87 4.50 1.56 11.48
CA GLN A 87 3.12 1.39 11.02
C GLN A 87 2.95 1.89 9.58
N SER A 88 3.60 2.99 9.23
CA SER A 88 3.65 3.54 7.87
C SER A 88 4.27 2.55 6.87
N ILE A 89 5.39 1.92 7.24
CA ILE A 89 6.02 0.87 6.42
C ILE A 89 5.09 -0.35 6.32
N GLY A 90 4.53 -0.79 7.44
CA GLY A 90 3.59 -1.91 7.48
C GLY A 90 2.37 -1.67 6.59
N PHE A 91 1.83 -0.46 6.58
CA PHE A 91 0.72 -0.06 5.73
C PHE A 91 1.04 -0.25 4.25
N ALA A 92 2.17 0.31 3.79
CA ALA A 92 2.59 0.21 2.40
C ALA A 92 2.88 -1.23 1.97
N LEU A 93 3.54 -2.03 2.82
CA LEU A 93 3.81 -3.44 2.54
C LEU A 93 2.55 -4.29 2.56
N THR A 94 1.57 -3.96 3.40
CA THR A 94 0.27 -4.64 3.42
C THR A 94 -0.49 -4.40 2.12
N ILE A 95 -0.50 -3.15 1.63
CA ILE A 95 -1.08 -2.82 0.32
C ILE A 95 -0.36 -3.59 -0.78
N ALA A 96 0.97 -3.52 -0.82
CA ALA A 96 1.76 -4.18 -1.86
C ALA A 96 1.54 -5.69 -1.87
N GLY A 97 1.61 -6.33 -0.69
CA GLY A 97 1.39 -7.77 -0.55
C GLY A 97 -0.04 -8.20 -0.93
N SER A 98 -1.05 -7.41 -0.55
CA SER A 98 -2.44 -7.70 -0.91
C SER A 98 -2.65 -7.64 -2.43
N ILE A 99 -2.06 -6.64 -3.10
CA ILE A 99 -2.13 -6.50 -4.55
C ILE A 99 -1.38 -7.64 -5.25
N GLY A 100 -0.14 -7.93 -4.83
CA GLY A 100 0.68 -8.98 -5.45
C GLY A 100 0.12 -10.39 -5.25
N LEU A 101 -0.45 -10.68 -4.07
CA LEU A 101 -1.13 -11.96 -3.85
C LEU A 101 -2.43 -12.04 -4.66
N GLY A 102 -3.19 -10.93 -4.74
CA GLY A 102 -4.42 -10.87 -5.52
C GLY A 102 -4.18 -11.07 -7.02
N SER A 103 -3.14 -10.45 -7.57
CA SER A 103 -2.74 -10.61 -8.97
C SER A 103 -2.31 -12.04 -9.28
N TRP A 104 -1.54 -12.69 -8.39
CA TRP A 104 -1.12 -14.08 -8.55
C TRP A 104 -2.31 -15.05 -8.64
N THR A 105 -3.37 -14.80 -7.87
CA THR A 105 -4.56 -15.65 -7.84
C THR A 105 -5.57 -15.37 -8.95
N ALA A 106 -5.39 -14.29 -9.72
CA ALA A 106 -6.32 -13.92 -10.77
C ALA A 106 -6.17 -14.84 -11.99
N ALA A 107 -7.31 -15.29 -12.55
CA ALA A 107 -7.34 -16.11 -13.76
C ALA A 107 -7.13 -15.26 -15.03
N ASP A 108 -7.48 -13.97 -14.99
CA ASP A 108 -7.37 -13.04 -16.12
C ASP A 108 -6.03 -12.26 -16.04
N PRO A 109 -5.15 -12.37 -17.06
CA PRO A 109 -3.87 -11.68 -17.08
C PRO A 109 -3.98 -10.15 -17.09
N THR A 110 -5.10 -9.59 -17.54
CA THR A 110 -5.32 -8.13 -17.51
C THR A 110 -5.42 -7.59 -16.09
N VAL A 111 -5.93 -8.40 -15.14
CA VAL A 111 -5.97 -8.06 -13.71
C VAL A 111 -4.56 -7.94 -13.14
N GLY A 112 -3.65 -8.82 -13.56
CA GLY A 112 -2.23 -8.73 -13.19
C GLY A 112 -1.59 -7.44 -13.67
N LEU A 113 -1.80 -7.07 -14.94
CA LEU A 113 -1.28 -5.82 -15.52
C LEU A 113 -1.80 -4.57 -14.79
N MET A 114 -3.10 -4.54 -14.49
CA MET A 114 -3.72 -3.45 -13.72
C MET A 114 -3.19 -3.39 -12.28
N SER A 115 -2.86 -4.53 -11.69
CA SER A 115 -2.28 -4.61 -10.35
C SER A 115 -0.87 -4.02 -10.29
N CYS A 116 -0.05 -4.17 -11.33
CA CYS A 116 1.26 -3.49 -11.42
C CYS A 116 1.10 -1.95 -11.37
N ALA A 117 0.07 -1.41 -12.04
CA ALA A 117 -0.23 0.02 -11.95
C ALA A 117 -0.68 0.43 -10.54
N ALA A 118 -1.47 -0.41 -9.85
CA ALA A 118 -1.88 -0.16 -8.47
C ALA A 118 -0.68 -0.15 -7.49
N LEU A 119 0.35 -0.97 -7.72
CA LEU A 119 1.59 -0.98 -6.94
C LEU A 119 2.41 0.31 -7.06
N ALA A 120 2.12 1.16 -8.05
CA ALA A 120 2.70 2.51 -8.12
C ALA A 120 2.26 3.38 -6.92
N VAL A 121 1.08 3.12 -6.34
CA VAL A 121 0.58 3.87 -5.17
C VAL A 121 1.44 3.58 -3.93
N SER A 122 1.64 2.31 -3.59
CA SER A 122 2.51 1.92 -2.47
C SER A 122 3.98 2.24 -2.76
N GLY A 123 4.45 2.06 -4.00
CA GLY A 123 5.79 2.45 -4.42
C GLY A 123 6.05 3.95 -4.29
N GLY A 124 5.12 4.79 -4.75
CA GLY A 124 5.18 6.24 -4.61
C GLY A 124 5.17 6.66 -3.14
N TYR A 125 4.30 6.07 -2.33
CA TYR A 125 4.26 6.30 -0.89
C TYR A 125 5.61 6.01 -0.22
N LEU A 126 6.20 4.85 -0.52
CA LEU A 126 7.53 4.45 -0.03
C LEU A 126 8.64 5.37 -0.56
N ALA A 127 8.51 5.89 -1.78
CA ALA A 127 9.48 6.82 -2.34
C ALA A 127 9.45 8.20 -1.68
N PHE A 128 8.26 8.71 -1.34
CA PHE A 128 8.11 10.00 -0.66
C PHE A 128 8.44 9.95 0.82
N PHE A 129 7.95 8.92 1.51
CA PHE A 129 8.11 8.83 2.96
C PHE A 129 9.34 8.06 3.38
N HIS A 130 9.82 7.09 2.59
CA HIS A 130 10.76 6.09 3.09
C HIS A 130 12.05 6.00 2.27
N THR A 131 12.53 4.78 2.03
CA THR A 131 13.86 4.51 1.48
C THR A 131 13.77 3.80 0.15
N ALA A 132 14.80 3.99 -0.67
CA ALA A 132 15.03 3.26 -1.91
C ALA A 132 14.90 1.74 -1.76
N LYS A 133 15.34 1.18 -0.63
CA LYS A 133 15.27 -0.26 -0.34
C LYS A 133 13.84 -0.77 -0.29
N LEU A 134 12.95 -0.01 0.34
CA LEU A 134 11.53 -0.37 0.43
C LEU A 134 10.84 -0.19 -0.92
N VAL A 135 11.21 0.82 -1.71
CA VAL A 135 10.73 0.98 -3.09
C VAL A 135 11.13 -0.25 -3.93
N THR A 136 12.35 -0.74 -3.81
CA THR A 136 12.79 -1.96 -4.51
C THR A 136 12.09 -3.22 -3.99
N ALA A 137 11.78 -3.31 -2.70
CA ALA A 137 10.96 -4.39 -2.18
C ALA A 137 9.55 -4.37 -2.80
N ASN A 138 8.93 -3.20 -2.94
CA ASN A 138 7.64 -3.04 -3.63
C ASN A 138 7.74 -3.42 -5.12
N LEU A 139 8.85 -3.05 -5.79
CA LEU A 139 9.09 -3.42 -7.17
C LEU A 139 9.27 -4.94 -7.35
N ALA A 140 9.86 -5.63 -6.38
CA ALA A 140 10.00 -7.09 -6.43
C ALA A 140 8.67 -7.84 -6.25
N ILE A 141 7.62 -7.17 -5.75
CA ILE A 141 6.26 -7.70 -5.65
C ILE A 141 5.47 -7.46 -6.95
N ALA A 142 5.87 -6.47 -7.74
CA ALA A 142 5.21 -6.08 -9.00
C ALA A 142 5.58 -7.02 -10.15
#